data_AF-A0A9P5WYC9-F1
#
_entry.id   AF-A0A9P5WYC9-F1
#
_cell.length_a   1.000
_cell.length_b   1.000
_cell.length_c   1.000
_cell.angle_alpha   90.00
_cell.angle_beta   90.00
_cell.angle_gamma   90.00
#
_symmetry.space_group_name_H-M   'P 1'
#
loop_
_entity.id
_entity.type
_entity.pdbx_description
1 polymer ?
#
loop_
_entity_poly.entity_id
_entity_poly.type
_entity_poly.pdbx_seq_one_letter_code
_entity_poly.pdbx_strand_id
1 'polypeptide(L)'
;MTDLEVAALEALTRGAAKAVALARTIFNNKDDKKGQGNQHVFYFETRCGSQYCHFPDTSNTHFGSHALAACEILVNLDLYIEFLCLIWDTKQMPSWTNIEVNISNTLHDNPTLTELAVFILYSQSVTHPYMQHIHGPGTNNINVLELQGYHDKVKTYLKTIINQPQMLLDPIDDELGYHKGAMDSCAWEWPEAINVV
;
A
#
# COMPACT_ATOMS: atom_id res chain seq x y z
N MET A 1 1.95 -30.08 -3.96
CA MET A 1 1.64 -28.91 -3.13
C MET A 1 1.25 -29.45 -1.78
N THR A 2 2.00 -29.10 -0.74
CA THR A 2 1.78 -29.62 0.61
C THR A 2 0.58 -28.94 1.26
N ASP A 3 -0.08 -29.56 2.24
CA ASP A 3 -1.25 -28.98 2.90
C ASP A 3 -0.94 -27.62 3.57
N LEU A 4 0.30 -27.42 3.99
CA LEU A 4 0.83 -26.13 4.47
C LEU A 4 0.90 -25.07 3.37
N GLU A 5 1.33 -25.43 2.16
CA GLU A 5 1.33 -24.53 1.00
C GLU A 5 -0.08 -24.16 0.56
N VAL A 6 -1.03 -25.11 0.63
CA VAL A 6 -2.44 -24.85 0.33
C VAL A 6 -3.06 -23.91 1.37
N ALA A 7 -2.84 -24.16 2.66
CA ALA A 7 -3.31 -23.28 3.72
C ALA A 7 -2.69 -21.88 3.63
N ALA A 8 -1.40 -21.77 3.27
CA ALA A 8 -0.75 -20.49 3.02
C ALA A 8 -1.33 -19.77 1.78
N LEU A 9 -1.66 -20.52 0.72
CA LEU A 9 -2.29 -19.98 -0.48
C LEU A 9 -3.72 -19.50 -0.22
N GLU A 10 -4.48 -20.24 0.59
CA GLU A 10 -5.80 -19.83 1.05
C GLU A 10 -5.72 -18.64 2.01
N ALA A 11 -4.70 -18.54 2.86
CA ALA A 11 -4.43 -17.35 3.67
C ALA A 11 -4.11 -16.12 2.80
N LEU A 12 -3.40 -16.30 1.68
CA LEU A 12 -3.14 -15.24 0.68
C LEU A 12 -4.43 -14.76 -0.04
N THR A 13 -5.57 -15.44 0.13
CA THR A 13 -6.86 -14.98 -0.43
C THR A 13 -7.61 -13.99 0.47
N ARG A 14 -7.05 -13.57 1.60
CA ARG A 14 -7.66 -12.66 2.58
C ARG A 14 -6.67 -11.57 3.01
N GLY A 15 -7.15 -10.63 3.83
CA GLY A 15 -6.31 -9.59 4.40
C GLY A 15 -5.92 -8.49 3.42
N ALA A 16 -4.90 -7.71 3.79
CA ALA A 16 -4.50 -6.48 3.10
C ALA A 16 -4.16 -6.67 1.62
N ALA A 17 -3.39 -7.71 1.29
CA ALA A 17 -3.00 -8.00 -0.09
C ALA A 17 -4.20 -8.23 -1.00
N LYS A 18 -5.18 -9.00 -0.51
CA LYS A 18 -6.41 -9.26 -1.25
C LYS A 18 -7.27 -8.00 -1.34
N ALA A 19 -7.39 -7.27 -0.24
CA ALA A 19 -8.18 -6.05 -0.16
C ALA A 19 -7.73 -5.03 -1.19
N VAL A 20 -6.43 -4.75 -1.25
CA VAL A 20 -5.82 -3.84 -2.20
C VAL A 20 -6.03 -4.31 -3.65
N ALA A 21 -5.91 -5.62 -3.91
CA ALA A 21 -6.18 -6.17 -5.23
C ALA A 21 -7.64 -6.00 -5.65
N LEU A 22 -8.59 -6.20 -4.73
CA LEU A 22 -10.02 -5.97 -4.97
C LEU A 22 -10.33 -4.48 -5.12
N ALA A 23 -9.70 -3.61 -4.33
CA ALA A 23 -9.88 -2.16 -4.40
C ALA A 23 -9.50 -1.66 -5.78
N ARG A 24 -8.37 -2.14 -6.33
CA ARG A 24 -8.00 -1.86 -7.73
C ARG A 24 -9.08 -2.30 -8.72
N THR A 25 -9.69 -3.47 -8.55
CA THR A 25 -10.75 -3.92 -9.49
C THR A 25 -11.98 -3.02 -9.51
N ILE A 26 -12.21 -2.25 -8.44
CA ILE A 26 -13.25 -1.22 -8.40
C ILE A 26 -12.70 0.11 -8.91
N PHE A 27 -11.62 0.63 -8.32
CA PHE A 27 -11.17 2.01 -8.50
C PHE A 27 -10.21 2.22 -9.69
N ASN A 28 -9.62 1.17 -10.25
CA ASN A 28 -8.76 1.24 -11.42
C ASN A 28 -8.92 -0.01 -12.29
N ASN A 29 -10.15 -0.21 -12.75
CA ASN A 29 -10.49 -1.27 -13.70
C ASN A 29 -10.25 -0.79 -15.14
N LYS A 30 -9.76 -1.69 -16.02
CA LYS A 30 -9.65 -1.40 -17.45
C LYS A 30 -11.01 -1.30 -18.16
N ASP A 31 -12.03 -1.95 -17.60
CA ASP A 31 -13.40 -1.93 -18.12
C ASP A 31 -14.21 -0.90 -17.35
N ASP A 32 -14.36 0.30 -17.94
CA ASP A 32 -15.11 1.43 -17.37
C ASP A 32 -16.59 1.10 -17.08
N LYS A 33 -17.13 0.03 -17.65
CA LYS A 33 -18.50 -0.42 -17.36
C LYS A 33 -18.60 -1.27 -16.09
N LYS A 34 -17.48 -1.85 -15.64
CA LYS A 34 -17.41 -2.75 -14.49
C LYS A 34 -16.73 -2.12 -13.28
N GLY A 35 -15.82 -1.18 -13.50
CA GLY A 35 -15.20 -0.39 -12.45
C GLY A 35 -15.86 0.97 -12.26
N GLN A 36 -15.38 1.67 -11.24
CA GLN A 36 -15.78 3.03 -10.87
C GLN A 36 -14.61 4.02 -11.03
N GLY A 37 -13.61 3.70 -11.85
CA GLY A 37 -12.34 4.45 -11.90
C GLY A 37 -12.48 5.92 -12.30
N ASN A 38 -13.29 6.23 -13.32
CA ASN A 38 -13.52 7.63 -13.72
C ASN A 38 -14.30 8.41 -12.65
N GLN A 39 -15.28 7.77 -12.00
CA GLN A 39 -16.03 8.39 -10.90
C GLN A 39 -15.17 8.59 -9.66
N HIS A 40 -14.27 7.64 -9.38
CA HIS A 40 -13.31 7.68 -8.29
C HIS A 40 -12.35 8.86 -8.48
N VAL A 41 -11.70 8.97 -9.64
CA VAL A 41 -10.80 10.10 -9.92
C VAL A 41 -11.53 11.43 -9.80
N PHE A 42 -12.72 11.56 -10.41
CA PHE A 42 -13.49 12.80 -10.32
C PHE A 42 -13.85 13.16 -8.86
N TYR A 43 -14.31 12.18 -8.08
CA TYR A 43 -14.66 12.41 -6.67
C TYR A 43 -13.44 12.85 -5.85
N PHE A 44 -12.31 12.15 -5.99
CA PHE A 44 -11.09 12.46 -5.25
C PHE A 44 -10.42 13.75 -5.72
N GLU A 45 -10.45 14.09 -7.01
CA GLU A 45 -9.96 15.40 -7.51
C GLU A 45 -10.70 16.56 -6.86
N THR A 46 -12.01 16.42 -6.60
CA THR A 46 -12.79 17.47 -5.92
C THR A 46 -12.47 17.62 -4.44
N ARG A 47 -11.86 16.62 -3.80
CA ARG A 47 -11.57 16.59 -2.35
C ARG A 47 -10.09 16.75 -2.01
N CYS A 48 -9.23 16.06 -2.74
CA CYS A 48 -7.77 16.06 -2.57
C CYS A 48 -7.08 17.07 -3.51
N GLY A 49 -7.82 17.65 -4.47
CA GLY A 49 -7.32 18.64 -5.42
C GLY A 49 -6.97 18.07 -6.79
N SER A 50 -6.77 18.95 -7.76
CA SER A 50 -6.59 18.62 -9.19
C SER A 50 -5.29 17.87 -9.54
N GLN A 51 -4.47 17.53 -8.54
CA GLN A 51 -3.24 16.75 -8.70
C GLN A 51 -3.47 15.27 -8.37
N TYR A 52 -4.66 14.92 -7.88
CA TYR A 52 -5.02 13.55 -7.61
C TYR A 52 -4.97 12.70 -8.88
N CYS A 53 -4.31 11.56 -8.82
CA CYS A 53 -4.15 10.63 -9.93
C CYS A 53 -4.97 9.36 -9.72
N HIS A 54 -5.01 8.47 -10.71
CA HIS A 54 -5.72 7.20 -10.57
C HIS A 54 -5.21 6.37 -9.39
N PHE A 55 -6.12 5.58 -8.79
CA PHE A 55 -5.77 4.58 -7.78
C PHE A 55 -4.57 3.72 -8.23
N PRO A 56 -3.58 3.45 -7.36
CA PRO A 56 -2.36 2.76 -7.77
C PRO A 56 -2.63 1.38 -8.40
N ASP A 57 -1.89 1.04 -9.45
CA ASP A 57 -2.01 -0.29 -10.06
C ASP A 57 -1.39 -1.35 -9.15
N THR A 58 -2.09 -2.47 -8.96
CA THR A 58 -1.70 -3.64 -8.15
C THR A 58 -1.49 -4.90 -8.99
N SER A 59 -1.53 -4.77 -10.33
CA SER A 59 -1.44 -5.90 -11.27
C SER A 59 -0.23 -5.87 -12.19
N ASN A 60 0.39 -4.72 -12.37
CA ASN A 60 1.71 -4.67 -12.99
C ASN A 60 2.73 -5.24 -12.02
N THR A 61 3.68 -6.03 -12.55
CA THR A 61 4.82 -6.67 -11.86
C THR A 61 5.79 -5.66 -11.21
N HIS A 62 5.38 -4.42 -11.02
CA HIS A 62 6.17 -3.39 -10.40
C HIS A 62 6.21 -3.62 -8.89
N PHE A 63 7.42 -3.66 -8.36
CA PHE A 63 7.70 -3.83 -6.94
C PHE A 63 7.03 -2.70 -6.14
N GLY A 64 6.38 -3.03 -5.02
CA GLY A 64 5.74 -2.03 -4.15
C GLY A 64 4.33 -1.57 -4.54
N SER A 65 3.76 -2.07 -5.64
CA SER A 65 2.40 -1.73 -6.11
C SER A 65 1.29 -1.89 -5.06
N HIS A 66 1.30 -3.01 -4.34
CA HIS A 66 0.37 -3.25 -3.23
C HIS A 66 0.56 -2.27 -2.06
N ALA A 67 1.79 -1.85 -1.79
CA ALA A 67 2.06 -0.94 -0.69
C ALA A 67 1.67 0.50 -1.03
N LEU A 68 1.84 0.95 -2.27
CA LEU A 68 1.33 2.25 -2.73
C LEU A 68 -0.20 2.33 -2.60
N ALA A 69 -0.90 1.27 -3.01
CA ALA A 69 -2.35 1.21 -2.84
C ALA A 69 -2.77 1.09 -1.36
N ALA A 70 -1.95 0.47 -0.50
CA ALA A 70 -2.20 0.49 0.95
C ALA A 70 -2.05 1.91 1.53
N CYS A 71 -1.03 2.67 1.11
CA CYS A 71 -0.85 4.08 1.48
C CYS A 71 -2.08 4.90 1.07
N GLU A 72 -2.50 4.78 -0.18
CA GLU A 72 -3.65 5.48 -0.74
C GLU A 72 -4.95 5.21 0.05
N ILE A 73 -5.22 3.94 0.38
CA ILE A 73 -6.42 3.56 1.14
C ILE A 73 -6.37 4.11 2.57
N LEU A 74 -5.25 3.97 3.29
CA LEU A 74 -5.19 4.38 4.70
C LEU A 74 -5.18 5.91 4.86
N VAL A 75 -4.46 6.64 4.00
CA VAL A 75 -4.42 8.11 4.05
C VAL A 75 -5.81 8.70 3.81
N ASN A 76 -6.58 8.11 2.89
CA ASN A 76 -7.89 8.60 2.48
C ASN A 76 -9.04 7.70 2.95
N LEU A 77 -8.87 6.99 4.08
CA LEU A 77 -9.80 5.93 4.52
C LEU A 77 -11.25 6.41 4.58
N ASP A 78 -11.48 7.56 5.23
CA ASP A 78 -12.81 8.15 5.37
C ASP A 78 -13.42 8.51 4.00
N LEU A 79 -12.61 9.06 3.09
CA LEU A 79 -13.05 9.39 1.74
C LEU A 79 -13.43 8.15 0.93
N TYR A 80 -12.73 7.02 1.10
CA TYR A 80 -13.10 5.76 0.47
C TYR A 80 -14.43 5.21 1.01
N ILE A 81 -14.67 5.34 2.32
CA ILE A 81 -15.94 4.93 2.93
C ILE A 81 -17.08 5.81 2.38
N GLU A 82 -16.91 7.13 2.36
CA GLU A 82 -17.89 8.06 1.79
C GLU A 82 -18.15 7.80 0.30
N PHE A 83 -17.09 7.55 -0.47
CA PHE A 83 -17.19 7.28 -1.90
C PHE A 83 -17.99 6.02 -2.21
N LEU A 84 -17.81 4.94 -1.42
CA LEU A 84 -18.60 3.72 -1.59
C LEU A 84 -20.09 3.97 -1.29
N CYS A 85 -20.42 4.77 -0.27
CA CYS A 85 -21.79 5.18 0.01
C CYS A 85 -22.39 5.97 -1.18
N LEU A 86 -21.62 6.89 -1.78
CA LEU A 86 -22.05 7.62 -2.97
C LEU A 86 -22.33 6.70 -4.17
N ILE A 87 -21.46 5.71 -4.41
CA ILE A 87 -21.68 4.71 -5.47
C ILE A 87 -22.98 3.93 -5.22
N TRP A 88 -23.27 3.59 -3.97
CA TRP A 88 -24.51 2.92 -3.62
C TRP A 88 -25.74 3.80 -3.92
N ASP A 89 -25.72 5.08 -3.53
CA ASP A 89 -26.84 6.01 -3.70
C ASP A 89 -27.11 6.37 -5.16
N THR A 90 -26.08 6.37 -6.01
CA THR A 90 -26.21 6.70 -7.43
C THR A 90 -26.78 5.58 -8.29
N LYS A 91 -26.86 4.34 -7.77
CA LYS A 91 -27.43 3.20 -8.50
C LYS A 91 -28.94 3.32 -8.64
N GLN A 92 -29.46 2.99 -9.82
CA GLN A 92 -30.91 2.92 -10.08
C GLN A 92 -31.62 1.91 -9.16
N MET A 93 -30.94 0.82 -8.81
CA MET A 93 -31.38 -0.14 -7.79
C MET A 93 -30.28 -0.29 -6.75
N PRO A 94 -30.46 0.24 -5.52
CA PRO A 94 -29.44 0.24 -4.48
C PRO A 94 -29.13 -1.18 -4.05
N SER A 95 -28.00 -1.71 -4.54
CA SER A 95 -27.50 -3.04 -4.24
C SER A 95 -25.98 -3.07 -4.36
N TRP A 96 -25.35 -3.79 -3.43
CA TRP A 96 -23.90 -3.92 -3.33
C TRP A 96 -23.56 -5.16 -4.16
N THR A 97 -22.55 -5.04 -4.99
CA THR A 97 -21.91 -6.21 -5.58
C THR A 97 -21.09 -6.91 -4.50
N ASN A 98 -20.84 -8.22 -4.68
CA ASN A 98 -20.00 -8.99 -3.74
C ASN A 98 -18.63 -8.34 -3.50
N ILE A 99 -18.05 -7.69 -4.52
CA ILE A 99 -16.74 -7.04 -4.42
C ILE A 99 -16.84 -5.77 -3.56
N GLU A 100 -17.87 -4.94 -3.76
CA GLU A 100 -18.06 -3.74 -2.95
C GLU A 100 -18.36 -4.07 -1.48
N VAL A 101 -19.16 -5.12 -1.20
CA VAL A 101 -19.36 -5.60 0.18
C VAL A 101 -18.03 -5.99 0.81
N ASN A 102 -17.20 -6.75 0.08
CA ASN A 102 -15.91 -7.18 0.59
C ASN A 102 -15.00 -5.98 0.89
N ILE A 103 -14.93 -4.98 0.01
CA ILE A 103 -14.16 -3.76 0.27
C ILE A 103 -14.74 -2.98 1.43
N SER A 104 -16.05 -2.75 1.47
CA SER A 104 -16.70 -2.04 2.58
C SER A 104 -16.39 -2.72 3.91
N ASN A 105 -16.45 -4.06 3.98
CA ASN A 105 -16.10 -4.79 5.19
C ASN A 105 -14.63 -4.59 5.56
N THR A 106 -13.72 -4.64 4.58
CA THR A 106 -12.30 -4.42 4.82
C THR A 106 -11.99 -3.01 5.34
N LEU A 107 -12.62 -1.97 4.79
CA LEU A 107 -12.38 -0.59 5.25
C LEU A 107 -12.80 -0.34 6.71
N HIS A 108 -13.59 -1.24 7.29
CA HIS A 108 -14.00 -1.20 8.69
C HIS A 108 -13.36 -2.29 9.55
N ASP A 109 -12.49 -3.14 8.96
CA ASP A 109 -11.90 -4.28 9.65
C ASP A 109 -10.51 -3.91 10.19
N ASN A 110 -10.43 -3.62 11.50
CA ASN A 110 -9.20 -3.23 12.17
C ASN A 110 -8.01 -4.18 11.92
N PRO A 111 -8.16 -5.52 11.97
CA PRO A 111 -7.09 -6.44 11.58
C PRO A 111 -6.56 -6.20 10.18
N THR A 112 -7.43 -6.06 9.18
CA THR A 112 -6.99 -5.80 7.81
C THR A 112 -6.36 -4.42 7.65
N LEU A 113 -6.88 -3.39 8.32
CA LEU A 113 -6.27 -2.06 8.36
C LEU A 113 -4.86 -2.10 8.97
N THR A 114 -4.67 -2.92 10.02
CA THR A 114 -3.35 -3.13 10.64
C THR A 114 -2.38 -3.81 9.67
N GLU A 115 -2.84 -4.79 8.88
CA GLU A 115 -2.01 -5.39 7.83
C GLU A 115 -1.63 -4.38 6.73
N LEU A 116 -2.54 -3.46 6.38
CA LEU A 116 -2.23 -2.35 5.45
C LEU A 116 -1.15 -1.44 6.03
N ALA A 117 -1.24 -1.10 7.32
CA ALA A 117 -0.25 -0.29 8.01
C ALA A 117 1.15 -0.96 7.98
N VAL A 118 1.20 -2.28 8.16
CA VAL A 118 2.45 -3.05 8.02
C VAL A 118 3.02 -2.95 6.60
N PHE A 119 2.18 -2.93 5.55
CA PHE A 119 2.65 -2.72 4.17
C PHE A 119 3.28 -1.34 4.00
N ILE A 120 2.67 -0.30 4.59
CA ILE A 120 3.21 1.06 4.55
C ILE A 120 4.57 1.12 5.24
N LEU A 121 4.67 0.62 6.48
CA LEU A 121 5.92 0.61 7.24
C LEU A 121 7.03 -0.12 6.48
N TYR A 122 6.75 -1.30 5.94
CA TYR A 122 7.74 -2.05 5.17
C TYR A 122 8.12 -1.34 3.85
N SER A 123 7.17 -0.66 3.23
CA SER A 123 7.42 0.10 2.01
C SER A 123 8.39 1.24 2.29
N GLN A 124 8.06 2.08 3.26
CA GLN A 124 8.81 3.30 3.59
C GLN A 124 10.17 2.98 4.23
N SER A 125 10.26 1.93 5.04
CA SER A 125 11.51 1.57 5.72
C SER A 125 12.50 0.75 4.88
N VAL A 126 12.02 -0.10 3.97
CA VAL A 126 12.86 -1.05 3.21
C VAL A 126 12.72 -0.86 1.71
N THR A 127 11.50 -0.91 1.20
CA THR A 127 11.24 -1.00 -0.25
C THR A 127 11.68 0.27 -0.97
N HIS A 128 11.28 1.45 -0.49
CA HIS A 128 11.64 2.72 -1.10
C HIS A 128 13.15 2.97 -1.02
N PRO A 129 13.83 2.87 0.14
CA PRO A 129 15.29 2.95 0.23
C PRO A 129 16.03 1.95 -0.68
N TYR A 130 15.50 0.74 -0.82
CA TYR A 130 16.06 -0.27 -1.70
C TYR A 130 15.92 0.11 -3.18
N MET A 131 14.74 0.57 -3.59
CA MET A 131 14.47 0.98 -4.97
C MET A 131 15.23 2.26 -5.34
N GLN A 132 15.35 3.22 -4.41
CA GLN A 132 16.18 4.42 -4.61
C GLN A 132 17.65 4.07 -4.80
N HIS A 133 18.16 3.06 -4.09
CA HIS A 133 19.54 2.60 -4.30
C HIS A 133 19.76 1.94 -5.66
N ILE A 134 18.76 1.22 -6.21
CA ILE A 134 18.89 0.56 -7.52
C ILE A 134 18.63 1.52 -8.67
N HIS A 135 17.63 2.40 -8.54
CA HIS A 135 17.12 3.24 -9.62
C HIS A 135 17.39 4.75 -9.45
N GLY A 136 18.15 5.14 -8.41
CA GLY A 136 18.45 6.53 -8.10
C GLY A 136 19.31 7.27 -9.14
N PRO A 137 19.38 8.61 -9.03
CA PRO A 137 20.21 9.41 -9.92
C PRO A 137 21.68 9.00 -9.80
N GLY A 138 22.26 8.51 -10.91
CA GLY A 138 23.65 8.02 -10.97
C GLY A 138 23.80 6.50 -10.95
N THR A 139 22.72 5.73 -10.85
CA THR A 139 22.75 4.26 -10.71
C THR A 139 22.48 3.51 -12.02
N ASN A 140 22.39 4.19 -13.16
CA ASN A 140 22.15 3.60 -14.49
C ASN A 140 23.17 2.50 -14.89
N ASN A 141 24.27 2.35 -14.15
CA ASN A 141 25.31 1.34 -14.34
C ASN A 141 25.60 0.49 -13.08
N ILE A 142 24.68 0.38 -12.10
CA ILE A 142 24.90 -0.56 -10.98
C ILE A 142 24.87 -1.98 -11.54
N ASN A 143 26.02 -2.65 -11.46
CA ASN A 143 26.12 -4.04 -11.79
C ASN A 143 25.33 -4.85 -10.75
N VAL A 144 24.37 -5.67 -11.20
CA VAL A 144 23.56 -6.53 -10.33
C VAL A 144 24.44 -7.45 -9.46
N LEU A 145 25.64 -7.80 -9.94
CA LEU A 145 26.61 -8.63 -9.20
C LEU A 145 27.27 -7.88 -8.04
N GLU A 146 27.22 -6.54 -8.01
CA GLU A 146 27.81 -5.71 -6.96
C GLU A 146 26.80 -5.41 -5.83
N LEU A 147 25.54 -5.82 -5.99
CA LEU A 147 24.49 -5.63 -4.98
C LEU A 147 24.65 -6.51 -3.73
N GLN A 148 25.55 -7.50 -3.75
CA GLN A 148 25.73 -8.44 -2.64
C GLN A 148 25.92 -7.72 -1.29
N GLY A 149 26.81 -6.71 -1.25
CA GLY A 149 27.06 -5.94 -0.03
C GLY A 149 25.83 -5.16 0.44
N TYR A 150 24.97 -4.71 -0.48
CA TYR A 150 23.72 -4.03 -0.14
C TYR A 150 22.64 -5.01 0.34
N HIS A 151 22.54 -6.20 -0.25
CA HIS A 151 21.65 -7.26 0.22
C HIS A 151 21.99 -7.69 1.64
N ASP A 152 23.27 -7.76 1.99
CA ASP A 152 23.68 -8.08 3.36
C ASP A 152 23.33 -6.97 4.35
N LYS A 153 23.35 -5.69 3.92
CA LYS A 153 22.78 -4.58 4.71
C LYS A 153 21.27 -4.75 4.91
N VAL A 154 20.52 -5.04 3.86
CA VAL A 154 19.06 -5.30 3.94
C VAL A 154 18.78 -6.45 4.92
N LYS A 155 19.48 -7.58 4.80
CA LYS A 155 19.31 -8.72 5.73
C LYS A 155 19.62 -8.33 7.17
N THR A 156 20.66 -7.54 7.39
CA THR A 156 21.04 -7.07 8.74
C THR A 156 19.95 -6.17 9.30
N TYR A 157 19.46 -5.24 8.49
CA TYR A 157 18.36 -4.34 8.86
C TYR A 157 17.07 -5.09 9.19
N LEU A 158 16.68 -6.06 8.36
CA LEU A 158 15.52 -6.93 8.62
C LEU A 158 15.67 -7.70 9.94
N LYS A 159 16.87 -8.21 10.26
CA LYS A 159 17.12 -8.84 11.57
C LYS A 159 16.96 -7.85 12.72
N THR A 160 17.39 -6.60 12.55
CA THR A 160 17.19 -5.55 13.56
C THR A 160 15.70 -5.28 13.77
N ILE A 161 14.91 -5.12 12.71
CA ILE A 161 13.45 -4.94 12.81
C ILE A 161 12.78 -6.13 13.50
N ILE A 162 13.16 -7.36 13.15
CA ILE A 162 12.60 -8.57 13.78
C ILE A 162 12.89 -8.58 15.29
N ASN A 163 14.08 -8.15 15.70
CA ASN A 163 14.47 -8.10 17.11
C ASN A 163 13.87 -6.90 17.86
N GLN A 164 13.61 -5.79 17.17
CA GLN A 164 13.12 -4.55 17.77
C GLN A 164 12.10 -3.85 16.85
N PRO A 165 10.88 -4.39 16.70
CA PRO A 165 9.89 -3.84 15.78
C PRO A 165 9.38 -2.45 16.18
N GLN A 166 9.50 -2.11 17.47
CA GLN A 166 9.17 -0.78 18.01
C GLN A 166 9.95 0.35 17.33
N MET A 167 11.11 0.07 16.71
CA MET A 167 11.88 1.09 15.99
C MET A 167 11.13 1.72 14.80
N LEU A 168 10.10 1.03 14.29
CA LEU A 168 9.21 1.53 13.23
C LEU A 168 7.96 2.23 13.76
N LEU A 169 7.69 2.11 15.07
CA LEU A 169 6.49 2.61 15.75
C LEU A 169 6.80 3.74 16.75
N ASP A 170 8.06 3.90 17.15
CA ASP A 170 8.55 5.01 17.97
C ASP A 170 8.17 6.35 17.30
N PRO A 171 7.84 7.40 18.07
CA PRO A 171 7.08 8.56 17.60
C PRO A 171 7.65 9.13 16.31
N ILE A 172 6.85 8.91 15.26
CA ILE A 172 7.06 9.27 13.86
C ILE A 172 7.14 10.80 13.66
N ASP A 173 6.66 11.58 14.62
CA ASP A 173 6.51 13.04 14.56
C ASP A 173 7.84 13.83 14.61
N ASP A 174 8.96 13.21 14.99
CA ASP A 174 10.27 13.88 15.00
C ASP A 174 11.08 13.57 13.74
N GLU A 175 11.90 14.52 13.29
CA GLU A 175 12.98 14.31 12.29
C GLU A 175 13.87 13.09 12.63
N LEU A 176 13.82 12.60 13.88
CA LEU A 176 14.53 11.43 14.37
C LEU A 176 13.87 10.08 14.01
N GLY A 177 12.59 10.06 13.61
CA GLY A 177 11.83 8.84 13.31
C GLY A 177 12.38 8.09 12.11
N TYR A 178 12.57 8.79 10.99
CA TYR A 178 13.15 8.19 9.78
C TYR A 178 14.64 7.86 9.93
N HIS A 179 15.39 8.61 10.75
CA HIS A 179 16.80 8.30 11.00
C HIS A 179 17.00 6.93 11.64
N LYS A 180 16.05 6.48 12.46
CA LYS A 180 16.07 5.16 13.09
C LYS A 180 15.28 4.12 12.29
N GLY A 181 14.16 4.51 11.69
CA GLY A 181 13.19 3.62 11.07
C GLY A 181 13.35 3.40 9.56
N ALA A 182 14.12 4.22 8.84
CA ALA A 182 14.44 3.99 7.42
C ALA A 182 15.82 3.32 7.29
N MET A 183 15.94 2.35 6.38
CA MET A 183 17.20 1.63 6.18
C MET A 183 18.37 2.53 5.74
N ASP A 184 18.08 3.58 4.97
CA ASP A 184 19.03 4.58 4.49
C ASP A 184 19.09 5.83 5.37
N SER A 185 18.26 5.88 6.42
CA SER A 185 18.09 7.04 7.29
C SER A 185 17.67 8.32 6.56
N CYS A 186 17.08 8.20 5.36
CA CYS A 186 16.51 9.31 4.59
C CYS A 186 15.06 9.58 5.02
N ALA A 187 14.54 10.76 4.67
CA ALA A 187 13.15 11.11 4.92
C ALA A 187 12.18 10.12 4.22
N TRP A 188 11.02 9.89 4.84
CA TRP A 188 9.96 9.08 4.27
C TRP A 188 9.53 9.62 2.89
N GLU A 189 9.34 8.73 1.93
CA GLU A 189 8.85 9.12 0.60
C GLU A 189 7.42 9.64 0.68
N TRP A 190 6.62 9.08 1.60
CA TRP A 190 5.25 9.51 1.85
C TRP A 190 4.99 9.72 3.36
N PRO A 191 5.31 10.91 3.90
CA PRO A 191 5.16 11.19 5.33
C PRO A 191 3.72 11.07 5.83
N GLU A 192 2.75 11.49 5.01
CA GLU A 192 1.31 11.39 5.31
C GLU A 192 0.87 9.94 5.57
N ALA A 193 1.41 8.99 4.81
CA ALA A 193 1.09 7.58 4.96
C ALA A 193 1.65 6.99 6.25
N ILE A 194 2.78 7.51 6.75
CA ILE A 194 3.36 7.05 8.02
C ILE A 194 2.60 7.67 9.21
N ASN A 195 2.10 8.90 9.09
CA ASN A 195 1.33 9.55 10.16
C ASN A 195 -0.02 8.88 10.46
N VAL A 196 -0.56 8.08 9.52
CA VAL A 196 -1.83 7.36 9.69
C VAL A 196 -1.65 5.91 10.18
N VAL A 197 -0.41 5.47 10.40
CA VAL A 197 -0.06 4.15 10.95
C VAL A 197 0.04 4.22 12.46
#